data_AF-A0A318H7W6-F1
#
_entry.id   AF-A0A318H7W6-F1
#
_cell.length_a   1.000
_cell.length_b   1.000
_cell.length_c   1.000
_cell.angle_alpha   90.00
_cell.angle_beta   90.00
_cell.angle_gamma   90.00
#
_symmetry.space_group_name_H-M   'P 1'
#
loop_
_entity.id
_entity.type
_entity.pdbx_description
1 polymer ?
#
loop_
_entity_poly.entity_id
_entity_poly.type
_entity_poly.pdbx_seq_one_letter_code
_entity_poly.pdbx_strand_id
1 'polypeptide(L)' 'MTHYDVVVLGAGPGGYVAAIRAAQLGLNTAVVE' A
#
# COMPACT_ATOMS: atom_id res chain seq x y z
N MET A 1 7.59 5.17 -16.32
CA MET A 1 6.32 5.20 -15.59
C MET A 1 6.48 4.32 -14.36
N THR A 2 6.27 4.86 -13.17
CA THR A 2 6.19 4.06 -11.94
C THR A 2 4.77 3.50 -11.86
N HIS A 3 4.64 2.18 -11.85
CA HIS A 3 3.36 1.50 -11.69
C HIS A 3 3.40 0.66 -10.43
N TYR A 4 2.31 0.68 -9.68
CA TYR A 4 2.11 -0.07 -8.45
C TYR A 4 0.84 -0.89 -8.62
N ASP A 5 0.83 -2.09 -8.07
CA ASP A 5 -0.36 -2.95 -8.05
C ASP A 5 -1.41 -2.40 -7.07
N VAL A 6 -0.96 -1.74 -6.00
CA VAL A 6 -1.81 -1.10 -4.98
C VAL A 6 -1.21 0.25 -4.59
N VAL A 7 -2.05 1.28 -4.49
CA VAL A 7 -1.70 2.57 -3.88
C VAL A 7 -2.68 2.85 -2.75
N VAL A 8 -2.17 3.08 -1.55
CA VAL A 8 -2.95 3.45 -0.36
C VAL A 8 -2.77 4.94 -0.07
N LEU A 9 -3.88 5.66 0.10
CA LEU A 9 -3.89 7.07 0.49
C LEU A 9 -4.25 7.21 1.98
N GLY A 10 -3.34 7.79 2.76
CA GLY A 10 -3.35 7.89 4.23
C GLY A 10 -2.67 6.69 4.91
N ALA A 11 -1.81 6.93 5.91
CA ALA A 11 -1.09 5.89 6.65
C ALA A 11 -1.59 5.72 8.11
N GLY A 12 -2.81 6.16 8.40
CA GLY A 12 -3.50 5.85 9.66
C GLY A 12 -3.69 4.34 9.87
N PRO A 13 -4.29 3.92 11.00
CA PRO A 13 -4.34 2.51 11.42
C PRO A 13 -4.88 1.53 10.37
N GLY A 14 -5.87 1.94 9.57
CA GLY A 14 -6.36 1.12 8.46
C GLY A 14 -5.45 1.14 7.24
N GLY A 15 -4.84 2.29 6.93
CA GLY A 15 -4.01 2.49 5.74
C GLY A 15 -2.71 1.71 5.79
N TYR A 16 -1.95 1.82 6.87
CA TYR A 16 -0.69 1.07 6.98
C TYR A 16 -0.94 -0.45 7.05
N VAL A 17 -2.02 -0.89 7.72
CA VAL A 17 -2.38 -2.33 7.81
C VAL A 17 -2.77 -2.87 6.43
N ALA A 18 -3.54 -2.12 5.64
CA ALA A 18 -3.88 -2.47 4.27
C ALA A 18 -2.61 -2.57 3.39
N ALA A 19 -1.69 -1.62 3.52
CA ALA A 19 -0.44 -1.62 2.78
C ALA A 19 0.48 -2.80 3.15
N ILE A 20 0.61 -3.11 4.44
CA ILE A 20 1.36 -4.29 4.92
C ILE A 20 0.76 -5.56 4.35
N ARG A 21 -0.58 -5.70 4.38
CA ARG A 21 -1.22 -6.90 3.88
C ARG A 21 -1.04 -7.05 2.37
N ALA A 22 -1.12 -5.96 1.61
CA ALA A 22 -0.86 -5.95 0.17
C ALA A 22 0.58 -6.39 -0.15
N ALA A 23 1.58 -5.87 0.58
CA ALA A 23 2.97 -6.27 0.42
C ALA A 23 3.20 -7.76 0.77
N GLN A 24 2.57 -8.28 1.82
CA GLN A 24 2.64 -9.71 2.20
C GLN A 24 2.05 -10.63 1.13
N LEU A 25 1.10 -10.14 0.33
CA LEU A 25 0.52 -10.86 -0.80
C LEU A 25 1.40 -10.74 -2.07
N GLY A 26 2.55 -10.07 -1.99
CA GLY A 26 3.49 -9.91 -3.10
C GLY A 26 3.15 -8.77 -4.05
N LEU A 27 2.23 -7.87 -3.68
CA LEU A 27 1.85 -6.72 -4.50
C LEU A 27 2.84 -5.58 -4.32
N ASN A 28 3.30 -4.98 -5.43
CA ASN A 28 4.06 -3.73 -5.39
C ASN A 28 3.15 -2.61 -4.88
N THR A 29 3.35 -2.23 -3.63
CA THR A 29 2.46 -1.33 -2.90
C THR A 29 3.13 0.01 -2.63
N ALA A 30 2.44 1.11 -2.91
CA ALA A 30 2.83 2.45 -2.49
C ALA A 30 1.87 2.99 -1.43
N VAL A 31 2.39 3.80 -0.51
CA VAL A 31 1.59 4.56 0.45
C VAL A 31 1.90 6.04 0.26
N VAL A 32 0.85 6.87 0.18
CA VAL A 32 0.93 8.33 0.15
C VAL A 32 0.18 8.83 1.39
N GLU A 33 0.81 9.62 2.24
CA GLU A 33 0.17 10.20 3.44
C GLU A 33 -0.22 11.67 3.22
#